data_AF-A0A933SXC6-F1
#
_entry.id   AF-A0A933SXC6-F1
#
_cell.length_a   1.000
_cell.length_b   1.000
_cell.length_c   1.000
_cell.angle_alpha   90.00
_cell.angle_beta   90.00
_cell.angle_gamma   90.00
#
_symmetry.space_group_name_H-M   'P 1'
#
loop_
_entity.id
_entity.type
_entity.pdbx_description
1 polymer ?
#
loop_
_entity_poly.entity_id
_entity_poly.type
_entity_poly.pdbx_seq_one_letter_code
_entity_poly.pdbx_strand_id
1 'polypeptide(L)'
;MDIEKAEKAIRSAYIAGIISGVITLIVTLAAIGGVSIMGFDIWNFLDVFFIFGLTYGIYKKSRACAITMFVYFIGSKLLFFSELGLSAGGLFGAILFGYFFLQGIRGTLAYHSLK
;
A
#
# COMPACT_ATOMS: atom_id res chain seq x y z
N MET A 1 0.45 2.84 -23.44
CA MET A 1 -0.66 2.38 -22.59
C MET A 1 -1.83 3.29 -22.88
N ASP A 2 -3.00 2.74 -23.22
CA ASP A 2 -4.20 3.55 -23.51
C ASP A 2 -4.79 4.16 -22.22
N ILE A 3 -5.53 5.26 -22.32
CA ILE A 3 -6.11 5.96 -21.14
C ILE A 3 -7.00 5.01 -20.32
N GLU A 4 -7.82 4.16 -20.95
CA GLU A 4 -8.64 3.16 -20.25
C GLU A 4 -7.79 2.14 -19.47
N LYS A 5 -6.67 1.69 -20.04
CA LYS A 5 -5.76 0.76 -19.36
C LYS A 5 -5.05 1.45 -18.18
N ALA A 6 -4.70 2.72 -18.34
CA ALA A 6 -4.14 3.53 -17.27
C ALA A 6 -5.12 3.69 -16.10
N GLU A 7 -6.40 3.96 -16.37
CA GLU A 7 -7.43 4.06 -15.33
C GLU A 7 -7.69 2.72 -14.64
N LYS A 8 -7.76 1.61 -15.39
CA LYS A 8 -7.88 0.27 -14.78
C LYS A 8 -6.70 -0.05 -13.87
N ALA A 9 -5.47 0.28 -14.30
CA ALA A 9 -4.26 0.11 -13.50
C ALA A 9 -4.31 0.92 -12.19
N ILE A 10 -4.71 2.20 -12.26
CA ILE A 10 -4.89 3.07 -11.08
C ILE A 10 -5.97 2.50 -10.16
N ARG A 11 -7.11 2.05 -10.72
CA ARG A 11 -8.22 1.49 -9.95
C ARG A 11 -7.82 0.22 -9.21
N SER A 12 -7.03 -0.65 -9.86
CA SER A 12 -6.51 -1.85 -9.23
C SER A 12 -5.51 -1.55 -8.11
N ALA A 13 -4.64 -0.55 -8.30
CA ALA A 13 -3.71 -0.11 -7.27
C ALA A 13 -4.42 0.52 -6.07
N TYR A 14 -5.48 1.29 -6.31
CA TYR A 14 -6.34 1.85 -5.26
C TYR A 14 -7.06 0.74 -4.46
N ILE A 15 -7.65 -0.25 -5.15
CA ILE A 15 -8.32 -1.38 -4.48
C ILE A 15 -7.32 -2.16 -3.63
N ALA A 16 -6.12 -2.41 -4.16
CA ALA A 16 -5.04 -3.04 -3.39
C ALA A 16 -4.66 -2.18 -2.16
N GLY A 17 -4.51 -0.87 -2.32
CA GLY A 17 -4.24 0.06 -1.21
C GLY A 17 -5.30 0.00 -0.11
N ILE A 18 -6.58 -0.06 -0.47
CA ILE A 18 -7.68 -0.23 0.49
C ILE A 18 -7.59 -1.57 1.19
N ILE A 19 -7.43 -2.67 0.44
CA ILE A 19 -7.35 -4.02 1.03
C ILE A 19 -6.17 -4.08 2.01
N SER A 20 -5.00 -3.56 1.62
CA SER A 20 -3.83 -3.44 2.50
C SER A 20 -4.15 -2.64 3.76
N GLY A 21 -4.79 -1.47 3.61
CA GLY A 21 -5.15 -0.61 4.73
C GLY A 21 -6.15 -1.27 5.69
N VAL A 22 -7.15 -1.97 5.15
CA VAL A 22 -8.14 -2.72 5.94
C VAL A 22 -7.49 -3.87 6.68
N ILE A 23 -6.61 -4.64 6.04
CA ILE A 23 -5.86 -5.71 6.70
C ILE A 23 -5.02 -5.13 7.84
N THR A 24 -4.30 -4.03 7.59
CA THR A 24 -3.47 -3.36 8.60
C THR A 24 -4.32 -2.87 9.77
N LEU A 25 -5.50 -2.32 9.49
CA LEU A 25 -6.46 -1.87 10.50
C LEU A 25 -6.98 -3.02 11.36
N ILE A 26 -7.38 -4.15 10.75
CA ILE A 26 -7.84 -5.34 11.47
C ILE A 26 -6.74 -5.88 12.38
N VAL A 27 -5.51 -5.97 11.88
CA VAL A 27 -4.35 -6.44 12.66
C VAL A 27 -4.05 -5.48 13.81
N THR A 28 -4.12 -4.17 13.58
CA THR A 28 -3.92 -3.15 14.62
C THR A 28 -5.00 -3.23 15.70
N LEU A 29 -6.28 -3.42 15.33
CA LEU A 29 -7.37 -3.60 16.29
C LEU A 29 -7.22 -4.88 17.11
N ALA A 30 -6.78 -5.99 16.48
CA ALA A 30 -6.48 -7.23 17.19
C ALA A 30 -5.33 -7.04 18.19
N ALA A 31 -4.32 -6.25 17.82
CA ALA A 31 -3.19 -5.93 18.69
C ALA A 31 -3.62 -5.16 19.95
N ILE A 32 -4.47 -4.14 19.78
CA ILE A 32 -5.06 -3.38 20.90
C ILE A 32 -5.97 -4.28 21.76
N GLY A 33 -6.63 -5.27 21.15
CA GLY A 33 -7.47 -6.25 21.84
C GLY A 33 -6.73 -7.28 22.70
N GLY A 34 -5.40 -7.18 22.82
CA GLY A 34 -4.57 -8.04 23.68
C GLY A 34 -3.82 -9.16 22.94
N VAL A 35 -3.93 -9.23 21.61
CA VAL A 35 -3.10 -10.13 20.80
C VAL A 35 -1.77 -9.43 20.52
N SER A 36 -0.74 -9.65 21.34
CA SER A 36 0.58 -9.03 21.12
C SER A 36 1.22 -9.53 19.82
N ILE A 37 0.98 -8.81 18.72
CA ILE A 37 1.66 -9.01 17.45
C ILE A 37 2.87 -8.08 17.47
N MET A 38 4.06 -8.68 17.54
CA MET A 38 5.33 -7.97 17.56
C MET A 38 5.38 -6.92 16.43
N GLY A 39 5.58 -5.65 16.76
CA GLY A 39 5.60 -4.52 15.82
C GLY A 39 4.27 -3.76 15.65
N PHE A 40 3.15 -4.20 16.24
CA PHE A 40 1.85 -3.53 16.14
C PHE A 40 1.45 -2.75 17.40
N ASP A 41 1.74 -1.44 17.42
CA ASP A 41 1.31 -0.48 18.44
C ASP A 41 0.24 0.53 17.95
N ILE A 42 -0.26 1.39 18.85
CA ILE A 42 -1.17 2.53 18.56
C ILE A 42 -0.63 3.42 17.43
N TRP A 43 0.69 3.49 17.25
CA TRP A 43 1.31 4.20 16.12
C TRP A 43 0.89 3.66 14.74
N ASN A 44 0.51 2.39 14.63
CA ASN A 44 0.00 1.82 13.38
C ASN A 44 -1.36 2.38 12.97
N PHE A 45 -2.12 2.99 13.88
CA PHE A 45 -3.32 3.74 13.48
C PHE A 45 -2.98 4.94 12.61
N LEU A 46 -1.84 5.59 12.90
CA LEU A 46 -1.33 6.68 12.07
C LEU A 46 -0.94 6.16 10.69
N ASP A 47 -0.27 5.00 10.63
CA ASP A 47 0.07 4.32 9.37
C ASP A 47 -1.15 3.98 8.54
N VAL A 48 -2.19 3.43 9.16
CA VAL A 48 -3.46 3.14 8.49
C VAL A 48 -4.04 4.43 7.90
N PHE A 49 -4.07 5.51 8.67
CA PHE A 49 -4.54 6.81 8.19
C PHE A 49 -3.70 7.33 7.02
N PHE A 50 -2.38 7.14 7.08
CA PHE A 50 -1.44 7.51 6.04
C PHE A 50 -1.65 6.69 4.75
N ILE A 51 -1.83 5.38 4.87
CA ILE A 51 -2.12 4.43 3.78
C ILE A 51 -3.45 4.80 3.11
N PHE A 52 -4.51 5.06 3.89
CA PHE A 52 -5.79 5.49 3.35
C PHE A 52 -5.70 6.85 2.66
N GLY A 53 -4.99 7.81 3.25
CA GLY A 53 -4.76 9.13 2.66
C GLY A 53 -4.00 9.05 1.33
N LEU A 54 -2.93 8.25 1.28
CA LEU A 54 -2.16 8.01 0.06
C LEU A 54 -2.99 7.26 -0.99
N THR A 55 -3.78 6.28 -0.59
CA THR A 55 -4.71 5.54 -1.47
C THR A 55 -5.74 6.49 -2.09
N TYR A 56 -6.28 7.43 -1.31
CA TYR A 56 -7.16 8.48 -1.82
C TYR A 56 -6.43 9.44 -2.76
N GLY A 57 -5.16 9.75 -2.49
CA GLY A 57 -4.30 10.52 -3.40
C GLY A 57 -4.06 9.82 -4.75
N ILE A 58 -3.90 8.48 -4.75
CA ILE A 58 -3.82 7.65 -5.96
C ILE A 58 -5.15 7.69 -6.71
N TYR A 59 -6.28 7.63 -6.01
CA TYR A 59 -7.61 7.80 -6.61
C TYR A 59 -7.77 9.16 -7.30
N LYS A 60 -7.23 10.23 -6.69
CA LYS A 60 -7.16 11.57 -7.29
C LYS A 60 -6.11 11.70 -8.41
N LYS A 61 -5.51 10.58 -8.84
CA LYS A 61 -4.51 10.48 -9.92
C LYS A 61 -3.23 11.28 -9.65
N SER A 62 -2.87 11.48 -8.38
CA SER A 62 -1.65 12.20 -7.99
C SER A 62 -0.41 11.30 -8.14
N ARG A 63 0.53 11.73 -8.99
CA ARG A 63 1.81 11.03 -9.24
C ARG A 63 2.65 10.90 -7.98
N ALA A 64 2.73 11.96 -7.18
CA ALA A 64 3.50 11.98 -5.93
C ALA A 64 2.95 10.99 -4.89
N CYS A 65 1.62 10.85 -4.79
CA CYS A 65 1.00 9.92 -3.84
C CYS A 65 1.28 8.46 -4.20
N ALA A 66 1.24 8.10 -5.49
CA ALA A 66 1.56 6.74 -5.94
C ALA A 66 3.00 6.34 -5.61
N ILE A 67 3.95 7.27 -5.84
CA ILE A 67 5.37 7.04 -5.54
C ILE A 67 5.57 6.97 -4.02
N THR A 68 5.00 7.90 -3.26
CA THR A 68 5.13 7.93 -1.80
C THR A 68 4.60 6.65 -1.17
N MET A 69 3.45 6.15 -1.65
CA MET A 69 2.87 4.90 -1.16
C MET A 69 3.74 3.68 -1.45
N PHE A 70 4.39 3.64 -2.61
CA PHE A 70 5.32 2.56 -2.95
C PHE A 70 6.59 2.60 -2.09
N VAL A 71 7.17 3.78 -1.89
CA VAL A 71 8.34 3.97 -1.03
C VAL A 71 8.00 3.60 0.41
N TYR A 72 6.84 4.05 0.89
CA TYR A 72 6.32 3.69 2.20
C TYR A 72 6.22 2.18 2.37
N PHE A 73 5.59 1.51 1.40
CA PHE A 73 5.42 0.06 1.42
C PHE A 73 6.74 -0.71 1.46
N ILE A 74 7.74 -0.28 0.68
CA ILE A 74 9.09 -0.88 0.71
C ILE A 74 9.74 -0.68 2.08
N GLY A 75 9.65 0.52 2.65
CA GLY A 75 10.17 0.83 3.98
C GLY A 75 9.55 -0.04 5.06
N SER A 76 8.21 -0.13 5.09
CA SER A 76 7.50 -0.99 6.04
C SER A 76 7.87 -2.46 5.86
N LYS A 77 8.04 -2.95 4.62
CA LYS A 77 8.45 -4.34 4.38
C LYS A 77 9.86 -4.64 4.87
N LEU A 78 10.81 -3.72 4.68
CA LEU A 78 12.19 -3.88 5.18
C LEU A 78 12.22 -3.97 6.72
N LEU A 79 11.47 -3.11 7.42
CA LEU A 79 11.36 -3.15 8.88
C LEU A 79 10.74 -4.46 9.36
N PHE A 80 9.61 -4.87 8.77
CA PHE A 80 8.96 -6.14 9.10
C PHE A 80 9.90 -7.35 8.92
N PHE A 81 10.74 -7.30 7.88
CA PHE A 81 11.69 -8.36 7.59
C PHE A 81 12.82 -8.42 8.61
N SER A 82 13.23 -7.27 9.14
CA SER A 82 14.22 -7.22 10.22
C SER A 82 13.68 -7.68 11.56
N GLU A 83 12.39 -7.48 11.84
CA GLU A 83 11.77 -7.84 13.12
C GLU A 83 11.23 -9.27 13.17
N LEU A 84 10.41 -9.67 12.18
CA LEU A 84 9.76 -11.00 12.15
C LEU A 84 10.51 -12.04 11.32
N GLY A 85 11.54 -11.62 10.57
CA GLY A 85 12.21 -12.48 9.61
C GLY A 85 11.40 -12.74 8.34
N LEU A 86 12.00 -13.53 7.46
CA LEU A 86 11.54 -13.78 6.09
C LEU A 86 10.44 -14.86 6.09
N SER A 87 9.19 -14.45 6.27
CA SER A 87 8.04 -15.36 6.17
C SER A 87 7.53 -15.46 4.71
N ALA A 88 7.16 -16.67 4.28
CA ALA A 88 6.64 -16.91 2.93
C ALA A 88 5.39 -16.05 2.62
N GLY A 89 4.50 -15.87 3.60
CA GLY A 89 3.33 -14.98 3.47
C GLY A 89 3.72 -13.50 3.38
N GLY A 90 4.73 -13.06 4.13
CA GLY A 90 5.24 -11.69 4.10
C GLY A 90 5.84 -11.31 2.74
N LEU A 91 6.61 -12.23 2.15
CA LEU A 91 7.19 -12.09 0.81
C LEU A 91 6.12 -12.08 -0.28
N PHE A 92 5.17 -13.02 -0.21
CA PHE A 92 4.08 -13.09 -1.18
C PHE A 92 3.26 -11.79 -1.20
N GLY A 93 2.89 -11.28 -0.01
CA GLY A 93 2.24 -9.98 0.10
C GLY A 93 3.10 -8.82 -0.42
N ALA A 94 4.42 -8.83 -0.15
CA ALA A 94 5.33 -7.80 -0.65
C ALA A 94 5.36 -7.73 -2.19
N ILE A 95 5.48 -8.88 -2.84
CA ILE A 95 5.55 -8.96 -4.30
C ILE A 95 4.19 -8.60 -4.91
N LEU A 96 3.09 -9.12 -4.34
CA LEU A 96 1.75 -8.87 -4.84
C LEU A 96 1.38 -7.38 -4.76
N PHE A 97 1.47 -6.78 -3.57
CA PHE A 97 1.15 -5.36 -3.37
C PHE A 97 2.16 -4.45 -4.08
N GLY A 98 3.44 -4.80 -4.07
CA GLY A 98 4.48 -4.07 -4.80
C GLY A 98 4.18 -4.01 -6.29
N TYR A 99 3.73 -5.11 -6.89
CA TYR A 99 3.31 -5.14 -8.30
C TYR A 99 2.11 -4.22 -8.56
N PHE A 100 1.09 -4.25 -7.69
CA PHE A 100 -0.07 -3.35 -7.82
C PHE A 100 0.32 -1.88 -7.68
N PHE A 101 1.21 -1.54 -6.76
CA PHE A 101 1.68 -0.16 -6.59
C PHE A 101 2.52 0.30 -7.77
N LEU A 102 3.41 -0.54 -8.31
CA LEU A 102 4.14 -0.24 -9.56
C LEU A 102 3.18 -0.03 -10.74
N GLN A 103 2.13 -0.84 -10.82
CA GLN A 103 1.11 -0.70 -11.84
C GLN A 103 0.32 0.62 -11.66
N GLY A 104 0.04 1.03 -10.43
CA GLY A 104 -0.53 2.34 -10.10
C GLY A 104 0.36 3.53 -10.47
N ILE A 105 1.67 3.43 -10.22
CA ILE A 105 2.66 4.44 -10.64
C ILE A 105 2.68 4.57 -12.16
N ARG A 106 2.77 3.44 -12.89
CA ARG A 106 2.73 3.43 -14.36
C ARG A 106 1.41 4.00 -14.89
N GLY A 107 0.30 3.69 -14.23
CA GLY A 107 -1.04 4.22 -14.51
C GLY A 107 -1.10 5.74 -14.39
N THR A 108 -0.68 6.29 -13.24
CA THR A 108 -0.71 7.72 -12.97
C THR A 108 0.27 8.52 -13.86
N LEU A 109 1.45 7.97 -14.15
CA LEU A 109 2.41 8.59 -15.07
C LEU A 109 1.89 8.62 -16.51
N ALA A 110 1.36 7.51 -17.02
CA ALA A 110 0.81 7.47 -18.37
C ALA A 110 -0.42 8.38 -18.51
N TYR A 111 -1.30 8.43 -17.50
CA TYR A 111 -2.47 9.30 -17.51
C TYR A 111 -2.09 10.79 -17.63
N HIS A 112 -0.99 11.21 -17.00
CA HIS A 112 -0.51 12.58 -17.12
C HIS A 112 0.34 12.82 -18.37
N SER A 113 0.95 11.79 -18.95
CA SER A 113 1.67 11.92 -20.22
C SER A 113 0.73 12.01 -21.43
N LEU A 114 -0.52 11.53 -21.29
CA LEU A 114 -1.55 11.49 -22.33
C LEU A 114 -2.54 12.68 -22.28
N LYS A 115 -2.45 13.51 -21.25
CA LYS A 115 -3.30 14.69 -21.03
C LYS A 115 -2.44 15.93 -20.97
#